data_AF-A0A818DIG3-F1
#
_entry.id   AF-A0A818DIG3-F1
#
_cell.length_a   1.000
_cell.length_b   1.000
_cell.length_c   1.000
_cell.angle_alpha   90.00
_cell.angle_beta   90.00
_cell.angle_gamma   90.00
#
_symmetry.space_group_name_H-M   'P 1'
#
loop_
_entity.id
_entity.type
_entity.pdbx_description
1 polymer ?
#
loop_
_entity_poly.entity_id
_entity_poly.type
_entity_poly.pdbx_seq_one_letter_code
_entity_poly.pdbx_strand_id
1 'polypeptide(L)'
;MIFVVFILFLFDLQAVESIASNYLSDCNTVASKFNNTCSGVAVTNIVNTTGTNVSCSSGFNSTTCPGIMFGGTCVFQHKLCVTCSGGSTIRIRIQSNGLPQFCPNTPNTVSELNVDFEVNFNPDVNINSPVYSPTTASALSSIVCNINNQASVPSVSNYVSNSSTGALNTLAGISVDGVTLLNVNSANNVDPFYPAGGFSSESVDACLGHPNPSNNGYHYHAGFACALNAPTGNILSCSGTSACSASVANYSIASFSSFRTLTVIGIAKDGHIIYGPYDSTGNEVSIETM
;
A
#
# COMPACT_ATOMS: atom_id res chain seq x y z
N MET A 1 54.19 16.10 -22.50
CA MET A 1 53.64 15.30 -21.38
C MET A 1 52.35 15.97 -20.91
N ILE A 2 51.19 15.40 -21.25
CA ILE A 2 49.89 15.87 -20.78
C ILE A 2 49.38 14.83 -19.79
N PHE A 3 49.25 15.23 -18.53
CA PHE A 3 48.69 14.41 -17.46
C PHE A 3 47.17 14.46 -17.60
N VAL A 4 46.56 13.38 -18.08
CA VAL A 4 45.11 13.20 -18.07
C VAL A 4 44.73 12.64 -16.71
N VAL A 5 44.14 13.49 -15.87
CA VAL A 5 43.57 13.10 -14.57
C VAL A 5 42.21 12.47 -14.84
N PHE A 6 42.13 11.15 -14.75
CA PHE A 6 40.87 10.41 -14.73
C PHE A 6 40.22 10.63 -13.36
N ILE A 7 39.22 11.52 -13.30
CA ILE A 7 38.31 11.61 -12.16
C ILE A 7 37.31 10.47 -12.30
N LEU A 8 37.59 9.35 -11.62
CA LEU A 8 36.60 8.30 -11.37
C LEU A 8 35.59 8.86 -10.36
N PHE A 9 34.43 9.27 -10.85
CA PHE A 9 33.25 9.43 -10.00
C PHE A 9 32.81 8.02 -9.57
N LEU A 10 33.26 7.61 -8.37
CA LEU A 10 32.63 6.52 -7.63
C LEU A 10 31.25 7.03 -7.21
N PHE A 11 30.25 6.74 -8.03
CA PHE A 11 28.87 6.76 -7.55
C PHE A 11 28.75 5.58 -6.58
N ASP A 12 28.71 5.89 -5.28
CA ASP A 12 28.27 4.92 -4.28
C ASP A 12 26.83 4.57 -4.63
N LEU A 13 26.63 3.42 -5.29
CA LEU A 13 25.33 2.77 -5.30
C LEU A 13 25.06 2.36 -3.86
N GLN A 14 24.34 3.20 -3.12
CA GLN A 14 23.76 2.82 -1.85
C GLN A 14 22.63 1.85 -2.16
N ALA A 15 22.96 0.55 -2.22
CA ALA A 15 21.96 -0.48 -2.23
C ALA A 15 21.09 -0.29 -0.99
N VAL A 16 19.79 -0.05 -1.17
CA VAL A 16 18.84 -0.07 -0.07
C VAL A 16 18.74 -1.54 0.37
N GLU A 17 19.56 -1.91 1.35
CA GLU A 17 19.50 -3.24 1.93
C GLU A 17 18.14 -3.41 2.61
N SER A 18 17.27 -4.24 2.02
CA SER A 18 16.18 -4.82 2.78
C SER A 18 16.79 -5.60 3.93
N ILE A 19 16.46 -5.23 5.16
CA ILE A 19 16.94 -5.94 6.36
C ILE A 19 16.36 -7.36 6.41
N ALA A 20 15.20 -7.57 5.79
CA ALA A 20 14.58 -8.88 5.68
C ALA A 20 15.10 -9.62 4.44
N SER A 21 15.49 -10.88 4.65
CA SER A 21 15.80 -11.85 3.60
C SER A 21 14.54 -12.63 3.18
N ASN A 22 14.69 -13.78 2.52
CA ASN A 22 13.60 -14.68 2.14
C ASN A 22 13.38 -15.85 3.13
N TYR A 23 13.81 -15.73 4.39
CA TYR A 23 13.59 -16.73 5.44
C TYR A 23 12.23 -16.62 6.15
N LEU A 24 11.77 -17.73 6.74
CA LEU A 24 10.50 -17.80 7.46
C LEU A 24 10.46 -16.89 8.69
N SER A 25 11.59 -16.75 9.40
CA SER A 25 11.71 -15.84 10.55
C SER A 25 11.45 -14.39 10.15
N ASP A 26 11.96 -13.99 8.99
CA ASP A 26 11.89 -12.61 8.51
C ASP A 26 10.49 -12.33 7.98
N CYS A 27 9.89 -13.30 7.28
CA CYS A 27 8.48 -13.24 6.91
C CYS A 27 7.60 -13.06 8.15
N ASN A 28 7.78 -13.87 9.19
CA ASN A 28 7.01 -13.73 10.43
C ASN A 28 7.24 -12.38 11.12
N THR A 29 8.46 -11.85 11.07
CA THR A 29 8.78 -10.52 11.60
C THR A 29 8.04 -9.43 10.83
N VAL A 30 8.01 -9.49 9.50
CA VAL A 30 7.23 -8.57 8.65
C VAL A 30 5.73 -8.73 8.90
N ALA A 31 5.21 -9.97 8.91
CA ALA A 31 3.80 -10.26 9.16
C ALA A 31 3.33 -9.72 10.52
N SER A 32 4.20 -9.74 11.54
CA SER A 32 3.92 -9.18 12.87
C SER A 32 3.73 -7.65 12.88
N LYS A 33 4.14 -6.94 11.82
CA LYS A 33 3.93 -5.48 11.68
C LYS A 33 2.53 -5.13 11.16
N PHE A 34 1.79 -6.11 10.64
CA PHE A 34 0.42 -5.92 10.20
C PHE A 34 -0.55 -5.99 11.38
N ASN A 35 -1.62 -5.21 11.32
CA ASN A 35 -2.69 -5.14 12.31
C ASN A 35 -3.61 -6.38 12.21
N ASN A 36 -3.03 -7.56 12.42
CA ASN A 36 -3.70 -8.84 12.29
C ASN A 36 -4.87 -8.98 13.26
N THR A 37 -5.99 -9.49 12.75
CA THR A 37 -7.19 -9.85 13.52
C THR A 37 -7.40 -11.37 13.59
N CYS A 38 -6.55 -12.15 12.92
CA CYS A 38 -6.55 -13.61 13.00
C CYS A 38 -5.50 -14.14 13.99
N SER A 39 -5.64 -15.41 14.39
CA SER A 39 -4.73 -16.08 15.33
C SER A 39 -3.45 -16.62 14.68
N GLY A 40 -2.92 -15.94 13.64
CA GLY A 40 -1.73 -16.37 12.90
C GLY A 40 -1.93 -17.57 11.98
N VAL A 41 -3.18 -17.96 11.70
CA VAL A 41 -3.53 -19.03 10.75
C VAL A 41 -4.44 -18.46 9.67
N ALA A 42 -4.16 -18.80 8.42
CA ALA A 42 -4.97 -18.38 7.29
C ALA A 42 -6.40 -18.90 7.46
N VAL A 43 -7.36 -18.06 7.11
CA VAL A 43 -8.79 -18.33 7.22
C VAL A 43 -9.37 -18.73 5.86
N THR A 44 -10.53 -19.38 5.82
CA THR A 44 -11.14 -19.75 4.53
C THR A 44 -11.70 -18.53 3.79
N ASN A 45 -12.30 -17.60 4.52
CA ASN A 45 -12.86 -16.38 3.96
C ASN A 45 -12.80 -15.27 5.01
N ILE A 46 -12.01 -14.23 4.74
CA ILE A 46 -11.77 -13.13 5.69
C ILE A 46 -13.05 -12.36 6.03
N VAL A 47 -13.98 -12.17 5.09
CA VAL A 47 -15.21 -11.41 5.35
C VAL A 47 -16.13 -12.10 6.35
N ASN A 48 -16.01 -13.43 6.51
CA ASN A 48 -16.79 -14.21 7.47
C ASN A 48 -16.13 -14.31 8.85
N THR A 49 -14.96 -13.69 9.05
CA THR A 49 -14.27 -13.70 10.34
C THR A 49 -14.69 -12.55 11.23
N THR A 50 -14.41 -12.68 12.53
CA THR A 50 -14.54 -11.56 13.47
C THR A 50 -13.31 -10.68 13.38
N GLY A 51 -13.53 -9.39 13.14
CA GLY A 51 -12.49 -8.36 13.13
C GLY A 51 -12.46 -7.51 14.40
N THR A 52 -11.72 -6.42 14.33
CA THR A 52 -11.71 -5.37 15.36
C THR A 52 -12.78 -4.32 15.01
N ASN A 53 -13.60 -3.93 15.98
CA ASN A 53 -14.62 -2.90 15.75
C ASN A 53 -13.97 -1.53 15.56
N VAL A 54 -14.38 -0.83 14.50
CA VAL A 54 -14.10 0.60 14.26
C VAL A 54 -15.41 1.35 14.42
N SER A 55 -15.41 2.39 15.25
CA SER A 55 -16.63 3.15 15.61
C SER A 55 -16.52 4.61 15.17
N CYS A 56 -17.44 5.03 14.30
CA CYS A 56 -17.44 6.34 13.66
C CYS A 56 -18.69 7.11 14.02
N SER A 57 -18.53 8.13 14.88
CA SER A 57 -19.63 8.97 15.36
C SER A 57 -20.10 10.00 14.32
N SER A 58 -19.40 10.16 13.20
CA SER A 58 -19.80 11.00 12.08
C SER A 58 -19.22 10.49 10.75
N GLY A 59 -19.51 11.18 9.64
CA GLY A 59 -19.05 10.79 8.30
C GLY A 59 -19.89 9.71 7.63
N PHE A 60 -20.70 8.98 8.40
CA PHE A 60 -21.53 7.88 7.91
C PHE A 60 -23.01 8.05 8.25
N ASN A 61 -23.86 7.45 7.41
CA ASN A 61 -25.29 7.29 7.64
C ASN A 61 -25.70 5.83 7.37
N SER A 62 -27.00 5.53 7.44
CA SER A 62 -27.51 4.17 7.23
C SER A 62 -27.28 3.59 5.84
N THR A 63 -26.92 4.39 4.84
CA THR A 63 -26.64 3.93 3.47
C THR A 63 -25.14 3.92 3.12
N THR A 64 -24.31 4.66 3.86
CA THR A 64 -22.87 4.75 3.59
C THR A 64 -22.01 3.93 4.55
N CYS A 65 -22.55 3.55 5.71
CA CYS A 65 -21.83 2.73 6.69
C CYS A 65 -21.55 1.32 6.14
N PRO A 66 -20.29 0.85 6.11
CA PRO A 66 -19.94 -0.51 5.67
C PRO A 66 -20.38 -1.61 6.67
N GLY A 67 -20.87 -1.22 7.85
CA GLY A 67 -21.31 -2.13 8.90
C GLY A 67 -22.73 -1.80 9.37
N ILE A 68 -22.89 -1.61 10.67
CA ILE A 68 -24.18 -1.32 11.30
C ILE A 68 -24.22 0.09 11.87
N MET A 69 -25.37 0.76 11.76
CA MET A 69 -25.62 2.00 12.48
C MET A 69 -26.22 1.69 13.86
N PHE A 70 -25.57 2.14 14.93
CA PHE A 70 -26.05 2.02 16.30
C PHE A 70 -26.03 3.39 16.98
N GLY A 71 -27.21 3.93 17.32
CA GLY A 71 -27.32 5.22 18.00
C GLY A 71 -26.68 6.39 17.25
N GLY A 72 -26.71 6.38 15.91
CA GLY A 72 -26.05 7.39 15.06
C GLY A 72 -24.54 7.16 14.86
N THR A 73 -23.95 6.12 15.44
CA THR A 73 -22.55 5.72 15.21
C THR A 73 -22.50 4.58 14.21
N CYS A 74 -21.68 4.70 13.17
CA CYS A 74 -21.37 3.57 12.29
C CYS A 74 -20.34 2.67 12.96
N VAL A 75 -20.63 1.39 13.06
CA VAL A 75 -19.71 0.37 13.59
C VAL A 75 -19.48 -0.67 12.52
N PHE A 76 -18.23 -0.82 12.08
CA PHE A 76 -17.82 -1.86 11.15
C PHE A 76 -16.63 -2.63 11.71
N GLN A 77 -16.28 -3.75 11.07
CA GLN A 77 -15.14 -4.57 11.49
C GLN A 77 -13.98 -4.40 10.52
N HIS A 78 -12.82 -4.04 11.05
CA HIS A 78 -11.54 -4.15 10.38
C HIS A 78 -11.08 -5.62 10.44
N LYS A 79 -10.75 -6.25 9.30
CA LYS A 79 -10.36 -7.67 9.24
C LYS A 79 -9.11 -7.84 8.40
N LEU A 80 -8.06 -8.41 8.99
CA LEU A 80 -6.78 -8.63 8.34
C LEU A 80 -6.12 -9.90 8.87
N CYS A 81 -5.63 -10.74 7.96
CA CYS A 81 -4.84 -11.91 8.29
C CYS A 81 -3.65 -12.02 7.33
N VAL A 82 -2.46 -11.95 7.91
CA VAL A 82 -1.18 -12.07 7.23
C VAL A 82 -0.45 -13.23 7.86
N THR A 83 -0.17 -14.24 7.05
CA THR A 83 0.47 -15.47 7.51
C THR A 83 1.63 -15.86 6.63
N CYS A 84 2.64 -16.46 7.23
CA CYS A 84 3.80 -16.99 6.53
C CYS A 84 3.80 -18.51 6.58
N SER A 85 4.25 -19.14 5.49
CA SER A 85 4.37 -20.59 5.40
C SER A 85 5.51 -20.99 4.46
N GLY A 86 5.81 -22.28 4.40
CA GLY A 86 6.82 -22.83 3.50
C GLY A 86 8.13 -23.23 4.17
N GLY A 87 8.95 -23.99 3.44
CA GLY A 87 10.26 -24.48 3.86
C GLY A 87 11.38 -23.92 3.00
N SER A 88 11.56 -24.46 1.78
CA SER A 88 12.58 -23.98 0.83
C SER A 88 12.18 -22.69 0.11
N THR A 89 10.87 -22.46 -0.04
CA THR A 89 10.31 -21.22 -0.60
C THR A 89 9.31 -20.71 0.41
N ILE A 90 9.60 -19.55 0.98
CA ILE A 90 8.74 -18.92 1.96
C ILE A 90 7.66 -18.16 1.22
N ARG A 91 6.42 -18.31 1.69
CA ARG A 91 5.25 -17.65 1.11
C ARG A 91 4.56 -16.81 2.17
N ILE A 92 4.09 -15.65 1.74
CA ILE A 92 3.25 -14.76 2.53
C ILE A 92 1.86 -14.75 1.91
N ARG A 93 0.83 -15.03 2.72
CA ARG A 93 -0.58 -14.97 2.33
C ARG A 93 -1.26 -13.83 3.04
N ILE A 94 -1.97 -13.00 2.27
CA ILE A 94 -2.66 -11.81 2.73
C ILE A 94 -4.14 -11.99 2.51
N GLN A 95 -4.92 -11.81 3.58
CA GLN A 95 -6.37 -11.85 3.54
C GLN A 95 -6.93 -10.61 4.23
N SER A 96 -7.71 -9.80 3.54
CA SER A 96 -8.20 -8.53 4.07
C SER A 96 -9.62 -8.22 3.60
N ASN A 97 -10.40 -7.56 4.45
CA ASN A 97 -11.65 -6.96 4.03
C ASN A 97 -11.52 -5.55 3.42
N GLY A 98 -10.30 -5.02 3.31
CA GLY A 98 -10.01 -3.74 2.65
C GLY A 98 -10.52 -2.49 3.39
N LEU A 99 -11.11 -2.64 4.57
CA LEU A 99 -11.54 -1.52 5.40
C LEU A 99 -10.36 -1.00 6.24
N PRO A 100 -10.23 0.32 6.48
CA PRO A 100 -9.21 0.86 7.36
C PRO A 100 -9.54 0.64 8.84
N GLN A 101 -8.55 0.81 9.72
CA GLN A 101 -8.72 0.77 11.18
C GLN A 101 -9.18 2.11 11.80
N PHE A 102 -9.65 3.03 10.96
CA PHE A 102 -10.07 4.39 11.32
C PHE A 102 -11.35 4.77 10.59
N CYS A 103 -11.90 5.95 10.89
CA CYS A 103 -13.11 6.47 10.26
C CYS A 103 -12.76 7.31 9.02
N PRO A 104 -12.83 6.75 7.81
CA PRO A 104 -12.45 7.49 6.61
C PRO A 104 -13.47 8.60 6.37
N ASN A 105 -13.01 9.70 5.76
CA ASN A 105 -13.89 10.80 5.40
C ASN A 105 -14.15 10.80 3.92
N THR A 106 -15.17 10.04 3.53
CA THR A 106 -15.46 9.81 2.11
C THR A 106 -16.88 10.23 1.79
N PRO A 107 -17.10 10.98 0.68
CA PRO A 107 -18.44 11.34 0.26
C PRO A 107 -19.27 10.13 -0.21
N ASN A 108 -18.58 9.04 -0.58
CA ASN A 108 -19.18 7.81 -1.08
C ASN A 108 -19.22 6.72 0.00
N THR A 109 -20.11 5.74 -0.21
CA THR A 109 -20.16 4.50 0.57
C THR A 109 -18.80 3.78 0.50
N VAL A 110 -18.40 3.18 1.62
CA VAL A 110 -17.29 2.24 1.69
C VAL A 110 -17.85 0.83 1.77
N SER A 111 -17.18 -0.17 1.19
CA SER A 111 -17.62 -1.57 1.22
C SER A 111 -16.48 -2.51 1.53
N GLU A 112 -16.81 -3.65 2.17
CA GLU A 112 -15.85 -4.74 2.36
C GLU A 112 -15.45 -5.31 0.99
N LEU A 113 -14.16 -5.66 0.88
CA LEU A 113 -13.60 -6.47 -0.19
C LEU A 113 -13.33 -7.89 0.34
N ASN A 114 -13.13 -8.86 -0.55
CA ASN A 114 -12.57 -10.15 -0.16
C ASN A 114 -11.20 -10.30 -0.82
N VAL A 115 -10.20 -9.61 -0.28
CA VAL A 115 -8.82 -9.71 -0.76
C VAL A 115 -8.23 -11.00 -0.20
N ASP A 116 -7.77 -11.88 -1.07
CA ASP A 116 -7.02 -13.09 -0.70
C ASP A 116 -6.03 -13.45 -1.79
N PHE A 117 -4.74 -13.29 -1.51
CA PHE A 117 -3.66 -13.73 -2.39
C PHE A 117 -2.46 -14.24 -1.61
N GLU A 118 -1.63 -15.02 -2.29
CA GLU A 118 -0.41 -15.60 -1.77
C GLU A 118 0.74 -15.44 -2.78
N VAL A 119 1.92 -15.09 -2.28
CA VAL A 119 3.13 -14.83 -3.07
C VAL A 119 4.35 -15.39 -2.36
N ASN A 120 5.43 -15.63 -3.10
CA ASN A 120 6.74 -15.85 -2.51
C ASN A 120 7.15 -14.60 -1.74
N PHE A 121 7.63 -14.77 -0.52
CA PHE A 121 8.04 -13.66 0.32
C PHE A 121 9.43 -13.17 -0.08
N ASN A 122 9.54 -11.88 -0.36
CA ASN A 122 10.76 -11.18 -0.72
C ASN A 122 11.66 -11.98 -1.69
N PRO A 123 11.11 -12.38 -2.86
CA PRO A 123 11.83 -13.26 -3.78
C PRO A 123 13.10 -12.55 -4.27
N ASP A 124 14.20 -13.30 -4.40
CA ASP A 124 15.46 -12.73 -4.91
C ASP A 124 15.27 -12.28 -6.36
N VAL A 125 15.16 -10.97 -6.55
CA VAL A 125 15.19 -10.35 -7.88
C VAL A 125 16.62 -9.90 -8.18
N ASN A 126 17.16 -10.37 -9.30
CA ASN A 126 18.44 -9.84 -9.75
C ASN A 126 18.22 -8.41 -10.27
N ILE A 127 18.64 -7.42 -9.49
CA ILE A 127 18.57 -6.00 -9.86
C ILE A 127 19.32 -5.69 -11.16
N ASN A 128 20.33 -6.49 -11.51
CA ASN A 128 21.08 -6.36 -12.77
C ASN A 128 20.36 -7.05 -13.96
N SER A 129 19.26 -7.75 -13.71
CA SER A 129 18.42 -8.38 -14.74
C SER A 129 16.95 -8.05 -14.45
N PRO A 130 16.57 -6.76 -14.45
CA PRO A 130 15.18 -6.39 -14.21
C PRO A 130 14.30 -7.02 -15.29
N VAL A 131 13.07 -7.38 -14.93
CA VAL A 131 12.09 -7.94 -15.87
C VAL A 131 11.86 -6.98 -17.05
N TYR A 132 12.04 -5.68 -16.79
CA TYR A 132 11.90 -4.62 -17.77
C TYR A 132 13.11 -3.68 -17.71
N SER A 133 13.69 -3.37 -18.88
CA SER A 133 14.74 -2.36 -19.05
C SER A 133 14.29 -1.32 -20.07
N PRO A 134 13.35 -0.42 -19.73
CA PRO A 134 12.85 0.56 -20.68
C PRO A 134 13.96 1.54 -21.08
N THR A 135 14.20 1.67 -22.39
CA THR A 135 15.19 2.61 -22.95
C THR A 135 14.57 3.92 -23.43
N THR A 136 13.24 4.05 -23.31
CA THR A 136 12.49 5.25 -23.72
C THR A 136 11.48 5.65 -22.65
N ALA A 137 11.15 6.94 -22.59
CA ALA A 137 10.12 7.45 -21.70
C ALA A 137 8.76 6.81 -21.96
N SER A 138 8.43 6.51 -23.22
CA SER A 138 7.18 5.82 -23.58
C SER A 138 7.15 4.38 -23.05
N ALA A 139 8.26 3.64 -23.17
CA ALA A 139 8.36 2.30 -22.60
C ALA A 139 8.26 2.33 -21.06
N LEU A 140 8.98 3.25 -20.40
CA LEU A 140 8.88 3.42 -18.95
C LEU A 140 7.45 3.77 -18.52
N SER A 141 6.83 4.71 -19.22
CA SER A 141 5.42 5.09 -18.97
C SER A 141 4.48 3.92 -19.20
N SER A 142 4.69 3.07 -20.21
CA SER A 142 3.86 1.88 -20.41
C SER A 142 3.98 0.84 -19.29
N ILE A 143 5.07 0.87 -18.51
CA ILE A 143 5.29 -0.01 -17.36
C ILE A 143 4.73 0.61 -16.09
N VAL A 144 5.11 1.85 -15.79
CA VAL A 144 4.75 2.55 -14.55
C VAL A 144 3.31 3.04 -14.59
N CYS A 145 2.88 3.58 -15.73
CA CYS A 145 1.57 4.17 -15.94
C CYS A 145 0.54 3.19 -16.53
N ASN A 146 0.61 1.90 -16.15
CA ASN A 146 -0.37 0.90 -16.55
C ASN A 146 -1.17 0.42 -15.34
N ILE A 147 -2.43 0.86 -15.25
CA ILE A 147 -3.34 0.48 -14.16
C ILE A 147 -3.70 -1.01 -14.14
N ASN A 148 -3.58 -1.72 -15.27
CA ASN A 148 -4.04 -3.10 -15.42
C ASN A 148 -2.90 -4.13 -15.35
N ASN A 149 -1.78 -3.79 -14.70
CA ASN A 149 -0.54 -4.54 -14.84
C ASN A 149 -0.47 -5.87 -14.07
N GLN A 150 -1.60 -6.55 -13.84
CA GLN A 150 -1.65 -7.94 -13.34
C GLN A 150 -0.68 -8.87 -14.08
N ALA A 151 -0.57 -8.71 -15.40
CA ALA A 151 0.31 -9.52 -16.24
C ALA A 151 1.82 -9.26 -16.00
N SER A 152 2.16 -8.24 -15.21
CA SER A 152 3.55 -7.87 -14.89
C SER A 152 3.99 -8.24 -13.49
N VAL A 153 3.17 -8.94 -12.69
CA VAL A 153 3.70 -9.56 -11.47
C VAL A 153 4.78 -10.57 -11.89
N PRO A 154 6.04 -10.41 -11.48
CA PRO A 154 7.12 -11.28 -11.91
C PRO A 154 6.81 -12.74 -11.58
N SER A 155 7.13 -13.67 -12.49
CA SER A 155 6.87 -15.11 -12.27
C SER A 155 7.56 -15.67 -11.03
N VAL A 156 8.70 -15.09 -10.64
CA VAL A 156 9.42 -15.41 -9.39
C VAL A 156 8.60 -15.16 -8.13
N SER A 157 7.58 -14.31 -8.21
CA SER A 157 6.65 -14.05 -7.10
C SER A 157 5.67 -15.19 -6.88
N ASN A 158 5.47 -16.07 -7.88
CA ASN A 158 4.50 -17.17 -7.84
C ASN A 158 3.13 -16.72 -7.28
N TYR A 159 2.61 -15.61 -7.80
CA TYR A 159 1.38 -14.99 -7.33
C TYR A 159 0.18 -15.91 -7.55
N VAL A 160 -0.62 -16.11 -6.50
CA VAL A 160 -1.86 -16.88 -6.53
C VAL A 160 -2.98 -16.03 -5.94
N SER A 161 -4.01 -15.73 -6.73
CA SER A 161 -5.26 -15.16 -6.21
C SER A 161 -6.16 -16.29 -5.72
N ASN A 162 -6.48 -16.31 -4.43
CA ASN A 162 -7.46 -17.24 -3.87
C ASN A 162 -8.87 -16.61 -3.83
N SER A 163 -8.97 -15.30 -4.04
CA SER A 163 -10.25 -14.60 -4.17
C SER A 163 -10.79 -14.71 -5.62
N SER A 164 -12.12 -14.78 -5.74
CA SER A 164 -12.83 -14.68 -7.02
C SER A 164 -13.14 -13.23 -7.43
N THR A 165 -12.81 -12.24 -6.61
CA THR A 165 -13.12 -10.85 -6.89
C THR A 165 -12.12 -10.29 -7.90
N GLY A 166 -12.60 -9.83 -9.08
CA GLY A 166 -11.79 -9.12 -10.08
C GLY A 166 -11.16 -7.80 -9.59
N ALA A 167 -11.41 -7.43 -8.33
CA ALA A 167 -10.90 -6.24 -7.65
C ALA A 167 -9.37 -6.20 -7.48
N LEU A 168 -8.66 -7.31 -7.72
CA LEU A 168 -7.20 -7.35 -7.59
C LEU A 168 -6.45 -6.86 -8.83
N ASN A 169 -7.16 -6.43 -9.89
CA ASN A 169 -6.54 -6.02 -11.16
C ASN A 169 -5.64 -4.80 -11.04
N THR A 170 -6.06 -3.83 -10.22
CA THR A 170 -5.37 -2.57 -10.01
C THR A 170 -4.50 -2.56 -8.74
N LEU A 171 -4.45 -3.69 -8.02
CA LEU A 171 -3.74 -3.84 -6.76
C LEU A 171 -2.22 -3.81 -6.99
N ALA A 172 -1.54 -2.88 -6.32
CA ALA A 172 -0.08 -2.83 -6.21
C ALA A 172 0.41 -3.54 -4.94
N GLY A 173 -0.37 -3.52 -3.86
CA GLY A 173 -0.02 -4.16 -2.59
C GLY A 173 -1.09 -3.99 -1.51
N ILE A 174 -0.76 -4.39 -0.29
CA ILE A 174 -1.62 -4.23 0.90
C ILE A 174 -0.83 -3.52 1.98
N SER A 175 -1.40 -2.47 2.58
CA SER A 175 -0.79 -1.76 3.71
C SER A 175 -0.89 -2.56 5.00
N VAL A 176 -0.13 -2.14 6.04
CA VAL A 176 -0.14 -2.80 7.36
C VAL A 176 -1.50 -2.80 8.06
N ASP A 177 -2.40 -1.88 7.71
CA ASP A 177 -3.79 -1.85 8.14
C ASP A 177 -4.73 -2.60 7.18
N GLY A 178 -4.22 -3.37 6.22
CA GLY A 178 -5.03 -4.24 5.37
C GLY A 178 -5.75 -3.55 4.22
N VAL A 179 -5.68 -2.23 4.10
CA VAL A 179 -6.27 -1.50 2.99
C VAL A 179 -5.47 -1.75 1.71
N THR A 180 -6.16 -1.70 0.57
CA THR A 180 -5.52 -1.88 -0.73
C THR A 180 -4.66 -0.67 -1.11
N LEU A 181 -3.43 -0.95 -1.55
CA LEU A 181 -2.59 0.00 -2.27
C LEU A 181 -2.85 -0.22 -3.75
N LEU A 182 -3.47 0.75 -4.42
CA LEU A 182 -3.67 0.67 -5.86
C LEU A 182 -2.50 1.29 -6.61
N ASN A 183 -2.47 1.10 -7.92
CA ASN A 183 -1.53 1.77 -8.81
C ASN A 183 -1.54 3.30 -8.57
N VAL A 184 -0.38 3.94 -8.76
CA VAL A 184 -0.21 5.39 -8.64
C VAL A 184 -1.09 6.20 -9.61
N ASN A 185 -1.65 5.56 -10.63
CA ASN A 185 -2.59 6.16 -11.55
C ASN A 185 -4.05 5.94 -11.15
N SER A 186 -4.85 6.97 -11.37
CA SER A 186 -6.32 6.95 -11.38
C SER A 186 -6.89 6.03 -12.47
N ALA A 187 -8.20 5.82 -12.43
CA ALA A 187 -8.94 5.14 -13.50
C ALA A 187 -8.82 5.85 -14.88
N ASN A 188 -8.45 7.13 -14.90
CA ASN A 188 -8.20 7.91 -16.11
C ASN A 188 -6.74 7.80 -16.61
N ASN A 189 -5.94 6.94 -15.99
CA ASN A 189 -4.53 6.72 -16.28
C ASN A 189 -3.64 7.98 -16.11
N VAL A 190 -3.98 8.81 -15.12
CA VAL A 190 -3.24 10.01 -14.71
C VAL A 190 -2.99 9.99 -13.21
N ASP A 191 -2.02 10.76 -12.74
CA ASP A 191 -1.79 11.00 -11.31
C ASP A 191 -3.10 11.51 -10.64
N PRO A 192 -3.60 10.87 -9.58
CA PRO A 192 -4.86 11.23 -8.94
C PRO A 192 -4.77 12.56 -8.16
N PHE A 193 -3.58 12.99 -7.76
CA PHE A 193 -3.35 14.21 -6.99
C PHE A 193 -2.98 15.40 -7.89
N TYR A 194 -2.21 15.16 -8.96
CA TYR A 194 -1.75 16.16 -9.91
C TYR A 194 -2.02 15.73 -11.37
N PRO A 195 -3.28 15.51 -11.75
CA PRO A 195 -3.59 15.00 -13.08
C PRO A 195 -3.21 15.98 -14.19
N ALA A 196 -2.53 15.48 -15.22
CA ALA A 196 -2.31 16.21 -16.47
C ALA A 196 -3.58 16.20 -17.36
N GLY A 197 -3.63 17.05 -18.39
CA GLY A 197 -4.68 16.94 -19.42
C GLY A 197 -6.08 17.43 -19.03
N GLY A 198 -6.19 18.19 -17.93
CA GLY A 198 -7.45 18.84 -17.53
C GLY A 198 -8.42 17.97 -16.73
N PHE A 199 -7.98 16.78 -16.27
CA PHE A 199 -8.77 16.02 -15.29
C PHE A 199 -8.74 16.73 -13.93
N SER A 200 -9.77 16.50 -13.12
CA SER A 200 -9.83 16.98 -11.74
C SER A 200 -9.05 16.04 -10.83
N SER A 201 -8.38 16.59 -9.80
CA SER A 201 -7.79 15.77 -8.75
C SER A 201 -8.88 14.95 -8.05
N GLU A 202 -8.54 13.74 -7.66
CA GLU A 202 -9.45 12.90 -6.88
C GLU A 202 -9.62 13.47 -5.46
N SER A 203 -10.82 13.34 -4.92
CA SER A 203 -11.12 13.81 -3.57
C SER A 203 -10.72 12.75 -2.55
N VAL A 204 -9.63 13.02 -1.83
CA VAL A 204 -9.11 12.15 -0.77
C VAL A 204 -9.30 12.73 0.62
N ASP A 205 -9.32 11.87 1.63
CA ASP A 205 -9.26 12.29 3.02
C ASP A 205 -7.83 12.66 3.45
N ALA A 206 -7.67 13.10 4.70
CA ALA A 206 -6.36 13.44 5.25
C ALA A 206 -5.44 12.22 5.46
N CYS A 207 -5.92 11.01 5.19
CA CYS A 207 -5.10 9.80 5.09
C CYS A 207 -4.77 9.44 3.64
N LEU A 208 -5.04 10.34 2.69
CA LEU A 208 -4.74 10.18 1.27
C LEU A 208 -5.42 8.95 0.64
N GLY A 209 -6.54 8.51 1.23
CA GLY A 209 -7.35 7.43 0.72
C GLY A 209 -8.75 7.88 0.34
N HIS A 210 -9.42 7.05 -0.45
CA HIS A 210 -10.82 7.24 -0.84
C HIS A 210 -11.42 5.91 -1.35
N PRO A 211 -12.75 5.82 -1.54
CA PRO A 211 -13.39 4.64 -2.08
C PRO A 211 -13.19 4.57 -3.59
N ASN A 212 -12.92 3.37 -4.08
CA ASN A 212 -12.87 3.07 -5.50
C ASN A 212 -14.27 3.26 -6.14
N PRO A 213 -14.39 3.99 -7.27
CA PRO A 213 -15.68 4.25 -7.89
C PRO A 213 -16.44 3.01 -8.39
N SER A 214 -15.75 1.90 -8.64
CA SER A 214 -16.34 0.70 -9.23
C SER A 214 -16.88 -0.31 -8.21
N ASN A 215 -16.27 -0.38 -7.02
CA ASN A 215 -16.60 -1.39 -6.01
C ASN A 215 -16.69 -0.85 -4.57
N ASN A 216 -16.53 0.47 -4.38
CA ASN A 216 -16.55 1.14 -3.08
C ASN A 216 -15.50 0.66 -2.06
N GLY A 217 -14.51 -0.15 -2.48
CA GLY A 217 -13.41 -0.53 -1.62
C GLY A 217 -12.52 0.68 -1.33
N TYR A 218 -12.22 0.93 -0.06
CA TYR A 218 -11.30 2.01 0.31
C TYR A 218 -9.87 1.64 -0.09
N HIS A 219 -9.13 2.62 -0.61
CA HIS A 219 -7.76 2.39 -1.06
C HIS A 219 -6.89 3.63 -0.96
N TYR A 220 -5.58 3.41 -1.11
CA TYR A 220 -4.57 4.45 -1.18
C TYR A 220 -3.85 4.44 -2.53
N HIS A 221 -3.42 5.62 -2.99
CA HIS A 221 -2.55 5.80 -4.16
C HIS A 221 -1.11 6.16 -3.81
N ALA A 222 -0.86 6.58 -2.57
CA ALA A 222 0.45 6.99 -2.07
C ALA A 222 0.67 6.45 -0.66
N GLY A 223 1.89 6.55 -0.14
CA GLY A 223 2.18 6.26 1.26
C GLY A 223 1.58 7.31 2.19
N PHE A 224 1.08 6.89 3.35
CA PHE A 224 0.51 7.75 4.38
C PHE A 224 0.66 7.03 5.73
N ALA A 225 0.85 7.79 6.80
CA ALA A 225 1.13 7.22 8.12
C ALA A 225 -0.13 6.75 8.89
N CYS A 226 -1.35 7.00 8.41
CA CYS A 226 -2.56 6.57 9.14
C CYS A 226 -2.67 5.04 9.27
N ALA A 227 -2.07 4.27 8.37
CA ALA A 227 -2.01 2.82 8.49
C ALA A 227 -1.12 2.37 9.67
N LEU A 228 -0.11 3.17 10.01
CA LEU A 228 0.77 2.92 11.15
C LEU A 228 0.18 3.46 12.45
N ASN A 229 -0.38 4.67 12.42
CA ASN A 229 -1.03 5.33 13.54
C ASN A 229 -2.44 5.77 13.13
N ALA A 230 -3.43 4.92 13.40
CA ALA A 230 -4.83 5.24 13.15
C ALA A 230 -5.21 6.55 13.87
N PRO A 231 -5.69 7.58 13.17
CA PRO A 231 -6.13 8.80 13.82
C PRO A 231 -7.34 8.52 14.71
N THR A 232 -7.36 9.14 15.90
CA THR A 232 -8.53 9.09 16.77
C THR A 232 -9.57 10.10 16.32
N GLY A 233 -10.80 9.64 16.07
CA GLY A 233 -11.91 10.52 15.71
C GLY A 233 -12.11 10.68 14.21
N ASN A 234 -12.74 11.79 13.82
CA ASN A 234 -13.11 12.04 12.43
C ASN A 234 -11.90 12.55 11.65
N ILE A 235 -11.63 11.92 10.51
CA ILE A 235 -10.63 12.39 9.57
C ILE A 235 -11.22 13.57 8.79
N LEU A 236 -10.41 14.58 8.51
CA LEU A 236 -10.81 15.69 7.65
C LEU A 236 -10.62 15.32 6.19
N SER A 237 -11.23 16.06 5.26
CA SER A 237 -10.80 15.94 3.86
C SER A 237 -9.37 16.47 3.73
N CYS A 238 -8.63 16.03 2.72
CA CYS A 238 -7.33 16.64 2.44
C CYS A 238 -7.49 18.14 2.14
N SER A 239 -8.57 18.53 1.43
CA SER A 239 -8.92 19.93 1.20
C SER A 239 -9.17 20.73 2.48
N GLY A 240 -9.66 20.08 3.54
CA GLY A 240 -9.87 20.65 4.87
C GLY A 240 -8.63 20.64 5.76
N THR A 241 -7.51 20.07 5.30
CA THR A 241 -6.25 19.96 6.05
C THR A 241 -5.19 20.80 5.37
N SER A 242 -4.84 21.97 5.93
CA SER A 242 -3.98 22.97 5.27
C SER A 242 -2.64 22.42 4.78
N ALA A 243 -2.01 21.50 5.53
CA ALA A 243 -0.76 20.88 5.11
C ALA A 243 -0.95 19.94 3.89
N CYS A 244 -2.04 19.17 3.88
CA CYS A 244 -2.40 18.26 2.80
C CYS A 244 -2.76 19.00 1.52
N SER A 245 -3.63 20.01 1.62
CA SER A 245 -4.08 20.79 0.46
C SER A 245 -2.99 21.68 -0.14
N ALA A 246 -1.98 22.07 0.64
CA ALA A 246 -0.84 22.84 0.14
C ALA A 246 0.10 21.98 -0.72
N SER A 247 0.40 20.75 -0.28
CA SER A 247 1.25 19.81 -1.02
C SER A 247 1.03 18.39 -0.53
N VAL A 248 0.34 17.57 -1.32
CA VAL A 248 0.08 16.17 -1.00
C VAL A 248 1.40 15.39 -0.85
N ALA A 249 2.39 15.67 -1.71
CA ALA A 249 3.70 15.03 -1.65
C ALA A 249 4.47 15.36 -0.37
N ASN A 250 4.54 16.63 0.04
CA ASN A 250 5.21 16.98 1.28
C ASN A 250 4.43 16.46 2.49
N TYR A 251 3.10 16.47 2.43
CA TYR A 251 2.23 15.97 3.48
C TYR A 251 2.37 14.45 3.66
N SER A 252 2.44 13.68 2.57
CA SER A 252 2.61 12.22 2.62
C SER A 252 3.90 11.85 3.35
N ILE A 253 5.03 12.49 3.01
CA ILE A 253 6.32 12.30 3.68
C ILE A 253 6.26 12.77 5.14
N ALA A 254 5.75 13.98 5.38
CA ALA A 254 5.68 14.55 6.73
C ALA A 254 4.82 13.72 7.69
N SER A 255 3.83 12.98 7.17
CA SER A 255 3.04 12.04 7.97
C SER A 255 3.89 10.95 8.63
N PHE A 256 5.04 10.60 8.02
CA PHE A 256 6.00 9.63 8.56
C PHE A 256 7.03 10.24 9.52
N SER A 257 6.89 11.50 9.93
CA SER A 257 7.86 12.17 10.81
C SER A 257 8.10 11.48 12.17
N SER A 258 7.15 10.68 12.65
CA SER A 258 7.30 9.84 13.86
C SER A 258 7.90 8.45 13.59
N PHE A 259 8.16 8.13 12.31
CA PHE A 259 8.60 6.84 11.80
C PHE A 259 9.88 6.98 10.97
N ARG A 260 10.84 7.76 11.48
CA ARG A 260 12.14 8.02 10.83
C ARG A 260 13.12 6.86 11.01
N THR A 261 12.67 5.67 10.65
CA THR A 261 13.41 4.42 10.61
C THR A 261 12.85 3.57 9.49
N LEU A 262 13.58 2.55 9.04
CA LEU A 262 13.10 1.57 8.08
C LEU A 262 11.84 0.87 8.62
N THR A 263 10.67 1.32 8.18
CA THR A 263 9.38 0.95 8.73
C THR A 263 8.58 0.20 7.69
N VAL A 264 8.14 -1.01 8.00
CA VAL A 264 7.23 -1.78 7.13
C VAL A 264 5.89 -1.05 7.06
N ILE A 265 5.45 -0.66 5.86
CA ILE A 265 4.16 -0.02 5.63
C ILE A 265 3.21 -0.89 4.80
N GLY A 266 3.71 -1.97 4.20
CA GLY A 266 2.91 -2.93 3.47
C GLY A 266 3.71 -4.04 2.81
N ILE A 267 3.02 -4.81 1.99
CA ILE A 267 3.58 -5.85 1.13
C ILE A 267 3.08 -5.62 -0.30
N ALA A 268 4.00 -5.63 -1.26
CA ALA A 268 3.69 -5.53 -2.67
C ALA A 268 3.10 -6.85 -3.17
N LYS A 269 2.37 -6.77 -4.27
CA LYS A 269 1.71 -7.91 -4.92
C LYS A 269 2.70 -8.93 -5.50
N ASP A 270 3.97 -8.58 -5.62
CA ASP A 270 5.06 -9.48 -6.00
C ASP A 270 5.80 -10.07 -4.79
N GLY A 271 5.37 -9.74 -3.56
CA GLY A 271 5.92 -10.26 -2.32
C GLY A 271 7.09 -9.46 -1.74
N HIS A 272 7.50 -8.36 -2.39
CA HIS A 272 8.47 -7.45 -1.78
C HIS A 272 7.85 -6.63 -0.65
N ILE A 273 8.68 -6.28 0.31
CA ILE A 273 8.27 -5.45 1.46
C ILE A 273 8.22 -4.01 1.00
N ILE A 274 7.14 -3.31 1.38
CA ILE A 274 7.01 -1.88 1.14
C ILE A 274 7.45 -1.18 2.42
N TYR A 275 8.50 -0.37 2.32
CA TYR A 275 9.01 0.44 3.42
C TYR A 275 8.54 1.88 3.31
N GLY A 276 8.48 2.57 4.45
CA GLY A 276 8.27 4.01 4.53
C GLY A 276 9.44 4.79 3.92
N PRO A 277 9.37 6.14 3.89
CA PRO A 277 10.30 6.98 3.16
C PRO A 277 11.67 7.13 3.82
N TYR A 278 11.93 6.47 4.96
CA TYR A 278 13.17 6.60 5.72
C TYR A 278 13.96 5.30 5.75
N ASP A 279 15.28 5.40 5.66
CA ASP A 279 16.21 4.28 5.81
C ASP A 279 16.41 3.86 7.28
N SER A 280 17.29 2.89 7.52
CA SER A 280 17.62 2.40 8.86
C SER A 280 18.34 3.42 9.75
N THR A 281 18.91 4.48 9.16
CA THR A 281 19.59 5.58 9.85
C THR A 281 18.68 6.79 10.10
N GLY A 282 17.47 6.78 9.54
CA GLY A 282 16.46 7.84 9.66
C GLY A 282 16.60 8.97 8.64
N ASN A 283 17.40 8.75 7.59
CA ASN A 283 17.49 9.64 6.45
C ASN A 283 16.36 9.33 5.46
N GLU A 284 15.82 10.37 4.84
CA GLU A 284 14.83 10.20 3.77
C GLU A 284 15.52 9.59 2.56
N VAL A 285 14.92 8.53 2.00
CA VAL A 285 15.43 7.88 0.79
C VAL A 285 15.02 8.74 -0.40
N SER A 286 15.98 9.44 -1.00
CA SER A 286 15.75 10.14 -2.26
C SER A 286 15.75 9.15 -3.42
N ILE A 287 14.78 9.28 -4.33
CA ILE A 287 14.74 8.49 -5.58
C ILE A 287 15.98 8.75 -6.45
N GLU A 288 16.65 9.90 -6.30
CA GLU A 288 17.87 10.23 -7.05
C GLU A 288 19.09 9.36 -6.68
N THR A 289 19.02 8.60 -5.58
CA THR A 289 20.11 7.76 -5.07
C THR A 289 19.86 6.25 -5.21
N MET A 290 18.72 5.84 -5.80
CA MET A 290 18.39 4.44 -6.09
C MET A 290 18.66 4.08 -7.55
#